data_AF-A0A1F5EI68-F1
#
_entry.id   AF-A0A1F5EI68-F1
#
_cell.length_a   1.000
_cell.length_b   1.000
_cell.length_c   1.000
_cell.angle_alpha   90.00
_cell.angle_beta   90.00
_cell.angle_gamma   90.00
#
_symmetry.space_group_name_H-M   'P 1'
#
loop_
_entity.id
_entity.type
_entity.pdbx_description
1 polymer ?
#
loop_
_entity_poly.entity_id
_entity_poly.type
_entity_poly.pdbx_seq_one_letter_code
_entity_poly.pdbx_strand_id
1 'polypeptide(L)'
;MASKKQKKKENGSICKITALRRKGGAWKPLEVSLLSKFLETQISQNPDYPEYLLMRGHHTDQATLKIVGKILPHTSSHFMGADSPRLPFHPGFA
;
A
#
# COMPACT_ATOMS: atom_id res chain seq x y z
N MET A 1 -36.97 18.12 -19.12
CA MET A 1 -35.49 18.11 -19.18
C MET A 1 -34.95 18.96 -18.03
N ALA A 2 -34.41 18.34 -17.00
CA ALA A 2 -33.63 19.03 -15.97
C ALA A 2 -32.74 17.99 -15.29
N SER A 3 -31.54 17.79 -15.85
CA SER A 3 -30.49 16.97 -15.26
C SER A 3 -30.10 17.57 -13.91
N LYS A 4 -30.62 16.98 -12.83
CA LYS A 4 -30.16 17.28 -11.48
C LYS A 4 -28.71 16.83 -11.38
N LYS A 5 -27.80 17.80 -11.43
CA LYS A 5 -26.40 17.70 -11.01
C LYS A 5 -26.34 16.88 -9.72
N GLN A 6 -25.85 15.66 -9.82
CA GLN A 6 -25.38 14.87 -8.69
C GLN A 6 -24.33 15.72 -7.97
N LYS A 7 -24.69 16.24 -6.80
CA LYS A 7 -23.74 16.85 -5.87
C LYS A 7 -22.78 15.74 -5.43
N LYS A 8 -21.64 15.61 -6.11
CA LYS A 8 -20.47 14.84 -5.67
C LYS A 8 -19.90 15.51 -4.42
N LYS A 9 -20.57 15.31 -3.29
CA LYS A 9 -20.01 15.50 -1.95
C LYS A 9 -19.83 14.12 -1.35
N GLU A 10 -18.94 13.35 -1.95
CA GLU A 10 -18.33 12.23 -1.24
C GLU A 10 -17.03 12.81 -0.67
N ASN A 11 -17.14 13.35 0.53
CA ASN A 11 -15.99 13.63 1.40
C ASN A 11 -15.50 12.27 1.96
N GLY A 12 -15.33 11.29 1.06
CA GLY A 12 -14.93 9.93 1.34
C GLY A 12 -13.43 9.93 1.45
N SER A 13 -12.92 9.50 2.61
CA SER A 13 -11.50 9.32 2.88
C SER A 13 -10.86 8.46 1.79
N ILE A 14 -10.34 9.06 0.73
CA ILE A 14 -9.63 8.35 -0.34
C ILE A 14 -8.50 7.60 0.34
N CYS A 15 -8.62 6.28 0.38
CA CYS A 15 -7.66 5.43 1.04
C CYS A 15 -6.33 5.54 0.29
N LYS A 16 -5.32 6.15 0.91
CA LYS A 16 -3.96 6.17 0.35
C LYS A 16 -3.35 4.79 0.50
N ILE A 17 -2.61 4.34 -0.50
CA ILE A 17 -1.92 3.05 -0.46
C ILE A 17 -0.47 3.27 -0.81
N THR A 18 0.41 2.62 -0.06
CA THR A 18 1.83 2.54 -0.37
C THR A 18 2.13 1.11 -0.82
N ALA A 19 2.51 0.93 -2.07
CA ALA A 19 3.04 -0.34 -2.56
C ALA A 19 4.56 -0.34 -2.40
N LEU A 20 5.09 -1.35 -1.71
CA LEU A 20 6.51 -1.63 -1.69
C LEU A 20 6.79 -2.81 -2.61
N ARG A 21 7.72 -2.63 -3.54
CA ARG A 21 8.23 -3.69 -4.40
C ARG A 21 9.64 -4.04 -3.98
N ARG A 22 9.88 -5.28 -3.56
CA ARG A 22 11.21 -5.79 -3.21
C ARG A 22 11.94 -6.22 -4.48
N LYS A 23 13.16 -5.72 -4.69
CA LYS A 23 14.04 -6.23 -5.75
C LYS A 23 14.68 -7.54 -5.25
N GLY A 24 14.46 -8.63 -5.97
CA GLY A 24 15.10 -9.92 -5.68
C GLY A 24 14.28 -10.89 -4.83
N GLY A 25 12.97 -10.69 -4.66
CA GLY A 25 12.07 -11.75 -4.18
C GLY A 25 11.01 -11.30 -3.19
N ALA A 26 10.49 -12.27 -2.43
CA ALA A 26 9.35 -12.10 -1.54
C ALA A 26 9.67 -11.35 -0.26
N TRP A 27 8.68 -10.70 0.35
CA TRP A 27 8.79 -10.14 1.70
C TRP A 27 8.79 -11.26 2.75
N LYS A 28 9.69 -11.18 3.72
CA LYS A 28 9.75 -12.15 4.82
C LYS A 28 8.67 -11.83 5.85
N PRO A 29 8.06 -12.84 6.50
CA PRO A 29 7.03 -12.60 7.52
C PRO A 29 7.45 -11.65 8.64
N LEU A 30 8.73 -11.69 9.04
CA LEU A 30 9.28 -10.79 10.04
C LEU A 30 9.30 -9.33 9.57
N GLU A 31 9.67 -9.06 8.32
CA GLU A 31 9.68 -7.69 7.75
C GLU A 31 8.26 -7.13 7.68
N VAL A 32 7.30 -7.96 7.26
CA VAL A 32 5.87 -7.61 7.21
C VAL A 32 5.34 -7.29 8.60
N SER A 33 5.67 -8.12 9.58
CA SER A 33 5.24 -7.94 10.98
C SER A 33 5.80 -6.66 11.58
N LEU A 34 7.07 -6.35 11.31
CA LEU A 34 7.69 -5.10 11.73
C LEU A 34 7.00 -3.90 11.08
N LEU A 35 6.78 -3.91 9.76
CA LEU A 35 6.10 -2.81 9.07
C LEU A 35 4.70 -2.59 9.61
N SER A 36 3.91 -3.65 9.79
CA SER A 36 2.54 -3.52 10.29
C SER A 36 2.51 -2.93 11.70
N LYS A 37 3.42 -3.39 12.58
CA LYS A 37 3.49 -2.93 13.97
C LYS A 37 4.04 -1.52 14.12
N PHE A 38 5.12 -1.18 13.41
CA PHE A 38 5.81 0.11 13.58
C PHE A 38 5.18 1.25 12.77
N LEU A 39 4.49 0.95 11.67
CA LEU A 39 3.74 1.94 10.88
C LEU A 39 2.26 1.98 11.23
N GLU A 40 1.81 1.15 12.19
CA GLU A 40 0.42 1.00 12.62
C GLU A 40 -0.53 0.90 11.40
N THR A 41 -0.16 0.02 10.46
CA THR A 41 -0.82 -0.10 9.15
C THR A 41 -1.31 -1.51 8.87
N GLN A 42 -2.44 -1.57 8.15
CA GLN A 42 -2.92 -2.79 7.51
C GLN A 42 -2.05 -3.10 6.29
N ILE A 43 -1.63 -4.35 6.20
CA ILE A 43 -0.80 -4.85 5.10
C ILE A 43 -1.57 -5.93 4.36
N SER A 44 -1.49 -5.90 3.04
CA SER A 44 -2.02 -6.91 2.15
C SER A 44 -0.89 -7.51 1.32
N GLN A 45 -0.88 -8.84 1.23
CA GLN A 45 0.04 -9.64 0.42
C GLN A 45 -0.77 -10.52 -0.52
N ASN A 46 -0.19 -10.79 -1.68
CA ASN A 46 -0.78 -11.70 -2.65
C ASN A 46 0.27 -12.75 -3.08
N PRO A 47 0.00 -14.06 -2.97
CA PRO A 47 0.90 -15.12 -3.42
C PRO A 47 1.31 -15.03 -4.90
N ASP A 48 0.43 -14.49 -5.76
CA ASP A 48 0.73 -14.30 -7.18
C ASP A 48 1.69 -13.14 -7.43
N TYR A 49 1.86 -12.25 -6.44
CA TYR A 49 2.71 -11.05 -6.50
C TYR A 49 3.61 -10.95 -5.27
N PRO A 50 4.50 -11.94 -5.05
CA PRO A 50 5.24 -12.07 -3.80
C PRO A 50 6.22 -10.91 -3.56
N GLU A 51 6.73 -10.26 -4.62
CA GLU A 51 7.58 -9.08 -4.48
C GLU A 51 6.84 -7.82 -4.00
N TYR A 52 5.50 -7.81 -4.08
CA TYR A 52 4.68 -6.65 -3.74
C TYR A 52 4.07 -6.77 -2.34
N LEU A 53 4.14 -5.67 -1.62
CA LEU A 53 3.51 -5.48 -0.32
C LEU A 53 2.67 -4.21 -0.38
N LEU A 54 1.35 -4.32 -0.19
CA LEU A 54 0.47 -3.16 -0.16
C LEU A 54 0.20 -2.76 1.29
N MET A 55 0.48 -1.52 1.63
CA MET A 55 0.26 -0.97 2.97
C MET A 55 -0.79 0.14 2.89
N ARG A 56 -1.69 0.18 3.86
CA ARG A 56 -2.67 1.24 3.98
C ARG A 56 -2.02 2.52 4.52
N GLY A 57 -2.31 3.64 3.88
CA GLY A 57 -1.71 4.94 4.18
C GLY A 57 -0.60 5.35 3.22
N HIS A 58 0.04 6.47 3.56
CA HIS A 58 1.09 7.08 2.76
C HIS A 58 2.39 7.09 3.56
N HIS A 59 3.21 6.06 3.35
CA HIS A 59 4.45 5.85 4.06
C HIS A 59 5.62 6.21 3.16
N THR A 60 6.60 6.95 3.68
CA THR A 60 7.79 7.31 2.93
C THR A 60 8.79 6.15 2.90
N ASP A 61 9.60 6.10 1.85
CA ASP A 61 10.69 5.13 1.72
C ASP A 61 11.65 5.17 2.93
N GLN A 62 11.90 6.36 3.47
CA GLN A 62 12.73 6.52 4.65
C GLN A 62 12.11 5.88 5.90
N ALA A 63 10.78 5.96 6.06
CA ALA A 63 10.09 5.35 7.20
C ALA A 63 10.12 3.82 7.11
N THR A 64 9.89 3.27 5.92
CA THR A 64 9.94 1.82 5.69
C THR A 64 11.37 1.30 5.88
N LEU A 65 12.37 1.96 5.28
CA LEU A 65 13.79 1.62 5.43
C LEU A 65 14.28 1.67 6.89
N LYS A 66 13.76 2.61 7.69
CA LYS A 66 14.12 2.70 9.12
C LYS A 66 13.66 1.47 9.90
N ILE A 67 12.56 0.84 9.49
CA ILE A 67 11.94 -0.30 10.17
C ILE A 67 12.54 -1.62 9.69
N VAL A 68 12.62 -1.83 8.38
CA VAL A 68 13.10 -3.11 7.82
C VAL A 68 14.62 -3.15 7.63
N GLY A 69 15.29 -1.99 7.66
CA GLY A 69 16.74 -1.84 7.52
C GLY A 69 17.14 -1.31 6.14
N LYS A 70 18.18 -0.48 6.11
CA LYS A 70 18.70 0.19 4.88
C LYS A 70 19.26 -0.76 3.82
N ILE A 71 19.46 -2.03 4.17
CA ILE A 71 20.03 -3.07 3.29
C ILE A 71 19.00 -3.76 2.39
N LEU A 72 17.72 -3.39 2.50
CA LEU A 72 16.63 -4.01 1.75
C LEU A 72 16.32 -3.19 0.49
N PRO A 73 16.83 -3.59 -0.70
CA PRO A 73 16.54 -2.88 -1.93
C PRO A 73 15.06 -3.03 -2.27
N HIS A 74 14.30 -1.98 -2.06
CA HIS A 74 12.89 -1.90 -2.44
C HIS A 74 12.60 -0.55 -3.10
N THR A 75 11.49 -0.49 -3.81
CA THR A 75 10.95 0.75 -4.36
C THR A 75 9.56 0.97 -3.81
N SER A 76 9.28 2.16 -3.30
CA SER A 76 7.95 2.57 -2.86
C SER A 76 7.19 3.30 -3.98
N SER A 77 5.88 3.10 -4.04
CA SER A 77 4.98 3.80 -4.96
C SER A 77 3.66 4.09 -4.26
N HIS A 78 3.08 5.26 -4.51
CA HIS A 78 1.89 5.72 -3.81
C HIS A 78 0.68 5.77 -4.74
N PHE A 79 -0.44 5.27 -4.26
CA PHE A 79 -1.70 5.18 -4.99
C PHE A 79 -2.84 5.80 -4.19
N MET A 80 -3.83 6.31 -4.93
CA MET A 80 -5.06 6.88 -4.38
C MET A 80 -6.21 5.91 -4.66
N GLY A 81 -6.75 5.31 -3.60
CA GLY A 81 -7.83 4.33 -3.66
C GLY A 81 -7.36 2.89 -3.88
N ALA A 82 -8.05 1.94 -3.25
CA ALA A 82 -7.84 0.50 -3.41
C ALA A 82 -8.19 -0.02 -4.82
N ASP A 83 -9.01 0.75 -5.55
CA ASP A 83 -9.43 0.45 -6.92
C ASP A 83 -8.51 1.04 -7.98
N SER A 84 -7.32 1.53 -7.60
CA SER A 84 -6.39 2.09 -8.58
C SER A 84 -5.97 1.01 -9.59
N PRO A 85 -6.17 1.21 -10.90
CA PRO A 85 -5.84 0.21 -11.92
C PRO A 85 -4.32 0.00 -12.08
N ARG A 86 -3.51 0.80 -11.38
CA ARG A 86 -2.05 0.70 -11.36
C ARG A 86 -1.52 -0.12 -10.20
N LEU A 87 -2.39 -0.58 -9.29
CA LEU A 87 -1.99 -1.48 -8.23
C LEU A 87 -1.70 -2.88 -8.82
N PRO A 88 -0.68 -3.58 -8.31
CA PRO A 88 -0.36 -4.93 -8.76
C PRO A 88 -1.49 -5.93 -8.46
N PHE A 89 -2.24 -5.70 -7.39
CA PHE A 89 -3.42 -6.47 -7.00
C PHE A 89 -4.37 -5.63 -6.14
N HIS A 90 -5.61 -6.07 -6.01
CA HIS A 90 -6.58 -5.41 -5.14
C HIS A 90 -6.27 -5.74 -3.67
N PRO A 91 -6.03 -4.74 -2.80
CA PRO A 91 -5.69 -4.99 -1.41
C PRO A 91 -6.93 -5.45 -0.65
N GLY A 92 -6.88 -6.66 -0.10
CA GLY A 92 -7.84 -7.14 0.89
C GLY A 92 -7.46 -6.65 2.27
N PHE A 93 -7.53 -5.32 2.53
CA PHE A 93 -7.34 -4.81 3.89
C PHE A 93 -8.51 -5.28 4.75
N ALA A 94 -8.27 -6.32 5.55
CA ALA A 94 -9.22 -6.83 6.53
C ALA A 94 -9.32 -5.88 7.74
#